data_AF-A0A812WT17-F1
#
_entry.id   AF-A0A812WT17-F1
#
_cell.length_a   1.000
_cell.length_b   1.000
_cell.length_c   1.000
_cell.angle_alpha   90.00
_cell.angle_beta   90.00
_cell.angle_gamma   90.00
#
_symmetry.space_group_name_H-M   'P 1'
#
loop_
_entity.id
_entity.type
_entity.pdbx_description
1 polymer ?
#
loop_
_entity_poly.entity_id
_entity_poly.type
_entity_poly.pdbx_seq_one_letter_code
_entity_poly.pdbx_strand_id
1 'polypeptide(L)'
;MRTSKFATAPLAFEEDAEAEAARLEKLREDDPIAWQDAVNTSRALVEAVKDNDIDELRRVVANAEEGEFIQAFILQAFVMALKSSLLEITQQLVDWGVPLQSSQLSQALHLVCELVNRDNFSNSWRIVKALTDGNSEGALDIDAPRQSDGVRALLVTVVVVEEEAEEESEAEQRQGQEGRNHNSNTEPGYDSVR
;
A
#
# COMPACT_ATOMS: atom_id res chain seq x y z
N MET A 1 -33.54 -7.74 13.28
CA MET A 1 -33.12 -7.28 11.94
C MET A 1 -31.71 -7.79 11.72
N ARG A 2 -31.45 -8.59 10.69
CA ARG A 2 -30.08 -8.89 10.28
C ARG A 2 -29.55 -7.61 9.63
N THR A 3 -28.57 -6.97 10.23
CA THR A 3 -27.78 -5.95 9.55
C THR A 3 -27.12 -6.60 8.34
N SER A 4 -27.29 -6.04 7.14
CA SER A 4 -26.58 -6.53 5.95
C SER A 4 -25.07 -6.51 6.22
N LYS A 5 -24.32 -7.50 5.72
CA LYS A 5 -22.85 -7.57 5.84
C LYS A 5 -22.22 -6.28 5.29
N PHE A 6 -22.81 -5.72 4.23
CA PHE A 6 -22.41 -4.47 3.60
C PHE A 6 -22.39 -3.27 4.56
N ALA A 7 -23.32 -3.20 5.52
CA ALA A 7 -23.39 -2.08 6.46
C ALA A 7 -22.19 -2.02 7.41
N THR A 8 -21.50 -3.14 7.63
CA THR A 8 -20.33 -3.23 8.52
C THR A 8 -19.03 -3.49 7.78
N ALA A 9 -19.10 -4.15 6.63
CA ALA A 9 -17.95 -4.57 5.83
C ALA A 9 -18.26 -4.38 4.32
N PRO A 10 -18.37 -3.13 3.84
CA PRO A 10 -18.82 -2.83 2.48
C PRO A 10 -17.84 -3.28 1.39
N LEU A 11 -16.60 -3.62 1.75
CA LEU A 11 -15.57 -4.10 0.82
C LEU A 11 -15.28 -5.60 0.93
N ALA A 12 -16.03 -6.30 1.78
CA ALA A 12 -15.91 -7.75 1.87
C ALA A 12 -16.51 -8.42 0.64
N PHE A 13 -15.88 -9.51 0.20
CA PHE A 13 -16.42 -10.27 -0.93
C PHE A 13 -17.69 -11.01 -0.50
N GLU A 14 -18.72 -10.88 -1.33
CA GLU A 14 -20.00 -11.57 -1.15
C GLU A 14 -20.07 -12.89 -1.93
N GLU A 15 -19.31 -12.96 -3.02
CA GLU A 15 -19.29 -14.07 -3.95
C GLU A 15 -17.84 -14.35 -4.40
N ASP A 16 -17.60 -15.46 -5.09
CA ASP A 16 -16.30 -15.72 -5.71
C ASP A 16 -16.16 -14.98 -7.05
N ALA A 17 -14.94 -14.97 -7.60
CA ALA A 17 -14.65 -14.22 -8.83
C ALA A 17 -15.43 -14.73 -10.07
N GLU A 18 -15.78 -16.02 -10.13
CA GLU A 18 -16.54 -16.58 -11.25
C GLU A 18 -18.01 -16.18 -11.16
N ALA A 19 -18.58 -16.23 -9.95
CA ALA A 19 -19.92 -15.76 -9.66
C ALA A 19 -20.07 -14.25 -9.91
N GLU A 20 -19.09 -13.44 -9.49
CA GLU A 20 -19.10 -11.99 -9.76
C GLU A 20 -19.06 -11.71 -11.25
N ALA A 21 -18.20 -12.40 -12.01
CA ALA A 21 -18.14 -12.23 -13.45
C ALA A 21 -19.48 -12.57 -14.13
N ALA A 22 -20.14 -13.64 -13.71
CA ALA A 22 -21.45 -14.03 -14.22
C ALA A 22 -22.54 -13.03 -13.84
N ARG A 23 -22.53 -12.51 -12.60
CA ARG A 23 -23.46 -11.48 -12.13
C ARG A 23 -23.28 -10.19 -12.92
N LEU A 24 -22.05 -9.73 -13.12
CA LEU A 24 -21.75 -8.51 -13.87
C LEU A 24 -22.12 -8.64 -15.34
N GLU A 25 -21.90 -9.81 -15.96
CA GLU A 25 -22.30 -10.05 -17.34
C GLU A 25 -23.82 -10.01 -17.49
N LYS A 26 -24.55 -10.67 -16.58
CA LYS A 26 -26.01 -10.60 -16.55
C LYS A 26 -26.52 -9.19 -16.29
N LEU A 27 -25.92 -8.47 -15.34
CA LEU A 27 -26.27 -7.08 -15.03
C LEU A 27 -26.07 -6.18 -16.24
N ARG A 28 -25.00 -6.40 -17.01
CA ARG A 28 -24.72 -5.66 -18.25
C ARG A 28 -25.80 -5.87 -19.32
N GLU A 29 -26.38 -7.06 -19.41
CA GLU A 29 -27.45 -7.38 -20.35
C GLU A 29 -28.82 -6.85 -19.88
N ASP A 30 -29.13 -7.05 -18.60
CA ASP A 30 -30.43 -6.75 -18.00
C ASP A 30 -30.60 -5.25 -17.68
N ASP A 31 -29.57 -4.61 -17.15
CA ASP A 31 -29.55 -3.18 -16.77
C ASP A 31 -28.15 -2.54 -16.99
N PRO A 32 -27.87 -2.05 -18.22
CA PRO A 32 -26.59 -1.43 -18.55
C PRO A 32 -26.25 -0.18 -17.72
N ILE A 33 -27.25 0.51 -17.16
CA ILE A 33 -27.04 1.73 -16.36
C ILE A 33 -26.50 1.31 -14.99
N ALA A 34 -27.16 0.37 -14.32
CA ALA A 34 -26.69 -0.16 -13.04
C ALA A 34 -25.29 -0.78 -13.17
N TRP A 35 -25.00 -1.49 -14.28
CA TRP A 35 -23.64 -1.96 -14.57
C TRP A 35 -22.62 -0.82 -14.67
N GLN A 36 -22.97 0.25 -15.38
CA GLN A 36 -22.10 1.41 -15.55
C GLN A 36 -21.87 2.14 -14.22
N ASP A 37 -22.88 2.20 -13.37
CA ASP A 37 -22.80 2.79 -12.02
C ASP A 37 -21.87 1.99 -11.12
N ALA A 38 -21.99 0.65 -11.08
CA ALA A 38 -21.04 -0.21 -10.35
C ALA A 38 -19.59 0.01 -10.81
N VAL A 39 -19.35 0.12 -12.12
CA VAL A 39 -18.02 0.44 -12.67
C VAL A 39 -17.55 1.83 -12.27
N ASN A 40 -18.43 2.82 -12.26
CA ASN A 40 -18.09 4.20 -11.89
C ASN A 40 -17.79 4.33 -10.40
N THR A 41 -18.63 3.75 -9.53
CA THR A 41 -18.42 3.69 -8.09
C THR A 41 -17.11 2.98 -7.75
N SER A 42 -16.84 1.83 -8.38
CA SER A 42 -15.59 1.08 -8.24
C SER A 42 -14.36 1.87 -8.71
N ARG A 43 -14.47 2.66 -9.78
CA ARG A 43 -13.39 3.56 -10.23
C ARG A 43 -13.17 4.72 -9.28
N ALA A 44 -14.24 5.32 -8.75
CA ALA A 44 -14.17 6.41 -7.79
C ALA A 44 -13.43 5.97 -6.51
N LEU A 45 -13.64 4.72 -6.07
CA LEU A 45 -12.86 4.12 -4.98
C LEU A 45 -11.35 4.16 -5.27
N VAL A 46 -10.93 3.68 -6.45
CA VAL A 46 -9.52 3.65 -6.85
C VAL A 46 -8.94 5.06 -7.00
N GLU A 47 -9.67 5.99 -7.63
CA GLU A 47 -9.21 7.37 -7.81
C GLU A 47 -9.08 8.10 -6.47
N ALA A 48 -9.99 7.89 -5.51
CA ALA A 48 -9.85 8.46 -4.17
C ALA A 48 -8.58 7.96 -3.46
N VAL A 49 -8.22 6.67 -3.60
CA VAL A 49 -6.95 6.15 -3.07
C VAL A 49 -5.75 6.77 -3.78
N LYS A 50 -5.80 6.87 -5.11
CA LYS A 50 -4.73 7.43 -5.93
C LYS A 50 -4.43 8.89 -5.59
N ASP A 51 -5.47 9.68 -5.33
CA ASP A 51 -5.37 11.09 -4.95
C ASP A 51 -5.08 11.28 -3.45
N ASN A 52 -4.98 10.18 -2.68
CA ASN A 52 -4.84 10.16 -1.23
C ASN A 52 -5.93 10.99 -0.52
N ASP A 53 -7.17 10.91 -1.02
CA ASP A 53 -8.33 11.63 -0.51
C ASP A 53 -9.21 10.70 0.32
N ILE A 54 -8.96 10.68 1.63
CA ILE A 54 -9.71 9.84 2.58
C ILE A 54 -11.18 10.27 2.71
N ASP A 55 -11.48 11.55 2.54
CA ASP A 55 -12.85 12.06 2.69
C ASP A 55 -13.69 11.71 1.46
N GLU A 56 -13.13 11.81 0.27
CA GLU A 56 -13.75 11.29 -0.95
C GLU A 56 -13.94 9.77 -0.86
N LEU A 57 -12.93 9.04 -0.37
CA LEU A 57 -13.03 7.59 -0.18
C LEU A 57 -14.22 7.22 0.73
N ARG A 58 -14.36 7.90 1.88
CA ARG A 58 -15.49 7.75 2.80
C ARG A 58 -16.82 8.12 2.14
N ARG A 59 -16.85 9.18 1.33
CA ARG A 59 -18.05 9.60 0.60
C ARG A 59 -18.47 8.57 -0.45
N VAL A 60 -17.54 7.99 -1.19
CA VAL A 60 -17.82 6.93 -2.18
C VAL A 60 -18.43 5.72 -1.49
N VAL A 61 -17.81 5.23 -0.42
CA VAL A 61 -18.32 4.06 0.32
C VAL A 61 -19.67 4.34 0.99
N ALA A 62 -19.90 5.53 1.53
CA ALA A 62 -21.17 5.88 2.17
C ALA A 62 -22.35 6.00 1.20
N ASN A 63 -22.09 6.30 -0.07
CA ASN A 63 -23.13 6.44 -1.10
C ASN A 63 -23.29 5.19 -1.98
N ALA A 64 -22.40 4.21 -1.85
CA ALA A 64 -22.46 2.97 -2.62
C ALA A 64 -23.62 2.08 -2.17
N GLU A 65 -24.19 1.37 -3.13
CA GLU A 65 -25.17 0.30 -2.88
C GLU A 65 -24.49 -1.08 -2.78
N GLU A 66 -25.20 -2.03 -2.16
CA GLU A 66 -24.74 -3.42 -2.02
C GLU A 66 -24.48 -4.03 -3.40
N GLY A 67 -23.26 -4.56 -3.60
CA GLY A 67 -22.85 -5.17 -4.88
C GLY A 67 -22.32 -4.20 -5.95
N GLU A 68 -22.18 -2.90 -5.66
CA GLU A 68 -21.57 -1.92 -6.58
C GLU A 68 -20.04 -1.97 -6.61
N PHE A 69 -19.39 -2.40 -5.53
CA PHE A 69 -17.93 -2.56 -5.51
C PHE A 69 -17.50 -3.88 -6.13
N ILE A 70 -16.76 -3.78 -7.23
CA ILE A 70 -16.24 -4.92 -7.98
C ILE A 70 -14.90 -5.38 -7.36
N GLN A 71 -14.73 -6.68 -7.14
CA GLN A 71 -13.57 -7.26 -6.43
C GLN A 71 -12.23 -6.79 -6.97
N ALA A 72 -12.07 -6.75 -8.30
CA ALA A 72 -10.84 -6.33 -8.94
C ALA A 72 -10.43 -4.89 -8.56
N PHE A 73 -11.39 -3.99 -8.44
CA PHE A 73 -11.14 -2.59 -8.06
C PHE A 73 -10.85 -2.45 -6.57
N ILE A 74 -11.51 -3.24 -5.72
CA ILE A 74 -11.20 -3.31 -4.28
C ILE A 74 -9.74 -3.73 -4.08
N LEU A 75 -9.31 -4.81 -4.74
CA LEU A 75 -7.93 -5.30 -4.68
C LEU A 75 -6.94 -4.28 -5.22
N GLN A 76 -7.27 -3.62 -6.34
CA GLN A 76 -6.43 -2.59 -6.93
C GLN A 76 -6.25 -1.39 -5.99
N ALA A 77 -7.34 -0.86 -5.42
CA ALA A 77 -7.30 0.24 -4.46
C ALA A 77 -6.45 -0.14 -3.25
N PHE A 78 -6.64 -1.35 -2.71
CA PHE A 78 -5.89 -1.80 -1.55
C PHE A 78 -4.40 -1.93 -1.84
N VAL A 79 -4.01 -2.62 -2.91
CA VAL A 79 -2.59 -2.77 -3.31
C VAL A 79 -1.95 -1.41 -3.57
N MET A 80 -2.69 -0.45 -4.12
CA MET A 80 -2.20 0.91 -4.34
C MET A 80 -1.91 1.63 -3.02
N ALA A 81 -2.84 1.56 -2.05
CA ALA A 81 -2.65 2.14 -0.72
C ALA A 81 -1.40 1.56 -0.02
N LEU A 82 -1.17 0.25 -0.15
CA LEU A 82 0.02 -0.42 0.38
C LEU A 82 1.30 0.07 -0.29
N LYS A 83 1.33 0.15 -1.63
CA LYS A 83 2.50 0.61 -2.40
C LYS A 83 2.92 2.04 -2.04
N SER A 84 1.94 2.88 -1.76
CA SER A 84 2.17 4.28 -1.40
C SER A 84 2.26 4.50 0.12
N SER A 85 2.25 3.44 0.94
CA SER A 85 2.30 3.51 2.40
C SER A 85 1.26 4.45 3.01
N LEU A 86 0.05 4.48 2.43
CA LEU A 86 -1.06 5.34 2.85
C LEU A 86 -1.75 4.76 4.09
N LEU A 87 -1.22 5.09 5.27
CA LEU A 87 -1.64 4.47 6.53
C LEU A 87 -3.15 4.62 6.80
N GLU A 88 -3.68 5.85 6.76
CA GLU A 88 -5.08 6.11 7.13
C GLU A 88 -6.06 5.41 6.17
N ILE A 89 -5.79 5.50 4.86
CA ILE A 89 -6.58 4.81 3.84
C ILE A 89 -6.50 3.30 4.01
N THR A 90 -5.30 2.74 4.24
CA THR A 90 -5.14 1.30 4.43
C THR A 90 -5.94 0.81 5.64
N GLN A 91 -5.85 1.51 6.77
CA GLN A 91 -6.62 1.17 7.97
C GLN A 91 -8.13 1.22 7.70
N GLN A 92 -8.60 2.28 7.02
CA GLN A 92 -10.00 2.42 6.68
C GLN A 92 -10.50 1.29 5.77
N LEU A 93 -9.71 0.87 4.79
CA LEU A 93 -10.03 -0.25 3.90
C LEU A 93 -10.06 -1.60 4.66
N VAL A 94 -9.13 -1.81 5.61
CA VAL A 94 -9.15 -2.99 6.49
C VAL A 94 -10.40 -3.00 7.35
N ASP A 95 -10.77 -1.87 7.96
CA ASP A 95 -11.97 -1.72 8.79
C ASP A 95 -13.26 -2.01 8.00
N TRP A 96 -13.28 -1.67 6.71
CA TRP A 96 -14.38 -1.99 5.80
C TRP A 96 -14.38 -3.40 5.23
N GLY A 97 -13.49 -4.26 5.72
CA GLY A 97 -13.55 -5.70 5.46
C GLY A 97 -12.91 -6.14 4.13
N VAL A 98 -11.88 -5.43 3.63
CA VAL A 98 -11.09 -5.97 2.51
C VAL A 98 -10.65 -7.41 2.83
N PRO A 99 -10.78 -8.37 1.89
CA PRO A 99 -10.58 -9.79 2.17
C PRO A 99 -9.10 -10.15 2.20
N LEU A 100 -8.46 -9.93 3.36
CA LEU A 100 -7.02 -10.15 3.55
C LEU A 100 -6.59 -11.59 3.24
N GLN A 101 -7.47 -12.58 3.43
CA GLN A 101 -7.20 -13.98 3.12
C GLN A 101 -7.30 -14.33 1.63
N SER A 102 -7.61 -13.37 0.75
CA SER A 102 -7.59 -13.60 -0.69
C SER A 102 -6.20 -14.04 -1.15
N SER A 103 -6.15 -15.03 -2.04
CA SER A 103 -4.90 -15.49 -2.66
C SER A 103 -4.14 -14.35 -3.37
N GLN A 104 -4.85 -13.35 -3.89
CA GLN A 104 -4.26 -12.17 -4.53
C GLN A 104 -3.55 -11.24 -3.54
N LEU A 105 -3.88 -11.31 -2.24
CA LEU A 105 -3.28 -10.51 -1.17
C LEU A 105 -2.28 -11.30 -0.32
N SER A 106 -2.02 -12.57 -0.65
CA SER A 106 -1.10 -13.43 0.10
C SER A 106 0.34 -12.90 0.22
N GLN A 107 0.74 -11.94 -0.62
CA GLN A 107 2.06 -11.30 -0.62
C GLN A 107 2.01 -9.82 -0.20
N ALA A 108 0.88 -9.35 0.34
CA ALA A 108 0.70 -7.94 0.71
C ALA A 108 1.68 -7.51 1.81
N LEU A 109 2.01 -8.38 2.76
CA LEU A 109 3.03 -8.09 3.79
C LEU A 109 4.42 -7.89 3.19
N HIS A 110 4.83 -8.77 2.27
CA HIS A 110 6.11 -8.64 1.56
C HIS A 110 6.18 -7.33 0.77
N LEU A 111 5.11 -6.98 0.07
CA LEU A 111 5.01 -5.73 -0.68
C LEU A 111 5.23 -4.50 0.21
N VAL A 112 4.59 -4.44 1.38
CA VAL A 112 4.77 -3.33 2.32
C VAL A 112 6.21 -3.29 2.83
N CYS A 113 6.76 -4.45 3.21
CA CYS A 113 8.12 -4.57 3.75
C CYS A 113 9.22 -4.18 2.74
N GLU A 114 9.02 -4.45 1.45
CA GLU A 114 9.96 -4.12 0.37
C GLU A 114 10.05 -2.63 0.07
N LEU A 115 8.96 -1.91 0.32
CA LEU A 115 8.86 -0.48 0.01
C LEU A 115 9.17 0.40 1.23
N VAL A 116 9.58 -0.22 2.34
CA VAL A 116 10.01 0.49 3.55
C VAL A 116 11.29 1.25 3.26
N ASN A 117 11.28 2.53 3.60
CA ASN A 117 12.45 3.38 3.71
C ASN A 117 12.34 4.23 4.99
N ARG A 118 13.33 5.08 5.22
CA ARG A 118 13.37 5.94 6.43
C ARG A 118 12.17 6.87 6.55
N ASP A 119 11.67 7.40 5.45
CA ASP A 119 10.59 8.39 5.43
C ASP A 119 9.22 7.77 5.74
N ASN A 120 8.98 6.53 5.30
CA ASN A 120 7.70 5.86 5.47
C ASN A 120 7.68 4.79 6.57
N PHE A 121 8.81 4.49 7.22
CA PHE A 121 8.96 3.40 8.21
C PHE A 121 7.82 3.33 9.23
N SER A 122 7.48 4.47 9.85
CA SER A 122 6.43 4.51 10.87
C SER A 122 5.03 4.17 10.31
N ASN A 123 4.75 4.53 9.05
CA ASN A 123 3.49 4.21 8.40
C ASN A 123 3.46 2.74 8.00
N SER A 124 4.52 2.27 7.34
CA SER A 124 4.64 0.89 6.89
C SER A 124 4.57 -0.12 8.04
N TRP A 125 5.22 0.17 9.18
CA TRP A 125 5.10 -0.68 10.37
C TRP A 125 3.66 -0.75 10.91
N ARG A 126 2.94 0.37 10.93
CA ARG A 126 1.53 0.41 11.38
C ARG A 126 0.60 -0.26 10.37
N ILE A 127 0.93 -0.21 9.08
CA ILE A 127 0.25 -0.98 8.04
C ILE A 127 0.46 -2.47 8.27
N VAL A 128 1.70 -2.94 8.45
CA VAL A 128 1.99 -4.35 8.77
C VAL A 128 1.16 -4.80 9.97
N LYS A 129 1.14 -4.00 11.04
CA LYS A 129 0.31 -4.29 12.22
C LYS A 129 -1.18 -4.40 11.87
N ALA A 130 -1.73 -3.47 11.11
CA ALA A 130 -3.15 -3.51 10.72
C ALA A 130 -3.48 -4.78 9.90
N LEU A 131 -2.57 -5.21 9.03
CA LEU A 131 -2.72 -6.42 8.23
C LEU A 131 -2.65 -7.71 9.07
N THR A 132 -1.83 -7.73 10.12
CA THR A 132 -1.67 -8.88 11.02
C THR A 132 -2.70 -8.93 12.15
N ASP A 133 -3.19 -7.77 12.60
CA ASP A 133 -4.33 -7.68 13.52
C ASP A 133 -5.61 -8.10 12.79
N GLY A 134 -5.73 -7.71 11.51
CA GLY A 134 -6.76 -8.15 10.58
C GLY A 134 -8.13 -7.50 10.80
N ASN A 135 -9.14 -8.12 10.18
CA ASN A 135 -10.55 -7.71 10.26
C ASN A 135 -11.46 -8.94 10.36
N SER A 136 -12.77 -8.75 10.14
CA SER A 136 -13.75 -9.85 10.18
C SER A 136 -13.54 -10.91 9.10
N GLU A 137 -12.84 -10.59 8.01
CA GLU A 137 -12.49 -11.52 6.92
C GLU A 137 -11.14 -12.23 7.15
N GLY A 138 -10.45 -11.93 8.25
CA GLY A 138 -9.21 -12.59 8.67
C GLY A 138 -8.01 -11.64 8.80
N ALA A 139 -6.83 -12.22 8.97
CA ALA A 139 -5.58 -11.49 9.19
C ALA A 139 -4.42 -12.17 8.45
N LEU A 140 -3.41 -11.43 7.99
CA LEU A 140 -2.25 -12.00 7.31
C LEU A 140 -1.26 -12.61 8.29
N ASP A 141 -0.67 -13.75 7.91
CA ASP A 141 0.40 -14.40 8.67
C ASP A 141 1.76 -13.74 8.37
N ILE A 142 2.37 -13.15 9.40
CA ILE A 142 3.66 -12.47 9.31
C ILE A 142 4.83 -13.41 9.03
N ASP A 143 4.69 -14.69 9.38
CA ASP A 143 5.70 -15.72 9.16
C ASP A 143 5.51 -16.47 7.84
N ALA A 144 4.47 -16.14 7.06
CA ALA A 144 4.22 -16.77 5.78
C ALA A 144 5.41 -16.55 4.82
N PRO A 145 6.01 -17.63 4.29
CA PRO A 145 7.09 -17.50 3.32
C PRO A 145 6.52 -17.02 1.98
N ARG A 146 7.27 -16.15 1.31
CA ARG A 146 6.97 -15.76 -0.08
C ARG A 146 7.09 -16.97 -0.99
N GLN A 147 6.16 -17.11 -1.93
CA GLN A 147 6.08 -18.28 -2.80
C GLN A 147 7.28 -18.43 -3.74
N SER A 148 7.93 -17.33 -4.15
CA SER A 148 9.02 -17.37 -5.14
C SER A 148 10.35 -17.84 -4.57
N ASP A 149 10.69 -17.47 -3.33
CA ASP A 149 12.02 -17.66 -2.74
C ASP A 149 12.01 -18.15 -1.29
N GLY A 150 10.84 -18.29 -0.67
CA GLY A 150 10.68 -18.74 0.71
C GLY A 150 11.01 -17.68 1.77
N VAL A 151 11.30 -16.44 1.39
CA VAL A 151 11.69 -15.38 2.33
C VAL A 151 10.47 -14.87 3.11
N ARG A 152 10.64 -14.64 4.41
CA ARG A 152 9.61 -14.06 5.28
C ARG A 152 9.63 -12.53 5.21
N ALA A 153 8.45 -11.91 5.31
CA ALA A 153 8.29 -10.46 5.06
C ALA A 153 9.22 -9.58 5.90
N LEU A 154 9.37 -9.88 7.20
CA LEU A 154 10.24 -9.09 8.09
C LEU A 154 11.74 -9.19 7.78
N LEU A 155 12.18 -10.28 7.14
CA LEU A 155 13.59 -10.40 6.72
C LEU A 155 13.92 -9.46 5.57
N VAL A 156 12.93 -9.13 4.73
CA VAL A 156 13.12 -8.23 3.59
C VAL A 156 13.41 -6.81 4.06
N THR A 157 12.73 -6.34 5.11
CA THR A 157 12.93 -5.00 5.66
C THR A 157 14.33 -4.78 6.22
N VAL A 158 14.96 -5.81 6.80
CA VAL A 158 16.33 -5.70 7.33
C VAL A 158 17.35 -5.49 6.20
N VAL A 159 17.18 -6.21 5.08
CA VAL A 159 18.09 -6.11 3.93
C VAL A 159 18.03 -4.73 3.28
N VAL A 160 16.83 -4.18 3.07
CA VAL A 160 16.66 -2.87 2.41
C VAL A 160 17.26 -1.73 3.25
N VAL A 161 17.06 -1.77 4.58
CA VAL A 161 17.58 -0.73 5.48
C VAL A 161 19.12 -0.78 5.60
N GLU A 162 19.71 -1.98 5.51
CA GLU A 162 21.17 -2.13 5.51
C GLU A 162 21.80 -1.59 4.20
N GLU A 163 21.18 -1.86 3.04
CA GLU A 163 21.67 -1.38 1.74
C GLU A 163 21.62 0.15 1.61
N GLU A 164 20.52 0.80 2.04
CA GLU A 164 20.42 2.27 2.06
C GLU A 164 21.45 2.92 3.01
N ALA A 165 21.77 2.27 4.13
CA ALA A 165 22.76 2.78 5.08
C ALA A 165 24.20 2.69 4.54
N GLU A 166 24.51 1.66 3.75
CA GLU A 166 25.81 1.51 3.10
C GLU A 166 26.00 2.55 1.98
N GLU A 167 24.99 2.77 1.14
CA GLU A 167 25.06 3.76 0.05
C GLU A 167 25.25 5.20 0.56
N GLU A 168 24.56 5.61 1.63
CA GLU A 168 24.74 6.93 2.23
C GLU A 168 26.13 7.11 2.84
N SER A 169 26.65 6.10 3.54
CA SER A 169 28.01 6.12 4.09
C SER A 169 29.06 6.27 2.98
N GLU A 170 28.87 5.61 1.84
CA GLU A 170 29.76 5.78 0.68
C GLU A 170 29.64 7.18 0.04
N ALA A 171 28.43 7.74 -0.05
CA ALA A 171 28.20 9.06 -0.59
C ALA A 171 28.82 10.18 0.28
N GLU A 172 28.68 10.09 1.61
CA GLU A 172 29.30 11.02 2.56
C GLU A 172 30.83 10.94 2.53
N GLN A 173 31.40 9.73 2.40
CA GLN A 173 32.86 9.55 2.26
C GLN A 173 33.41 10.16 0.96
N ARG A 174 32.66 10.09 -0.14
CA ARG A 174 33.04 10.70 -1.43
C ARG A 174 33.02 12.23 -1.35
N GLN A 175 31.99 12.84 -0.75
CA GLN A 175 31.91 14.30 -0.56
C GLN A 175 32.99 14.82 0.41
N GLY A 176 33.30 14.05 1.47
CA GLY A 176 34.38 14.38 2.40
C GLY A 176 35.79 14.32 1.80
N GLN A 177 36.01 13.47 0.79
CA GLN A 177 37.28 13.39 0.06
C GLN A 177 37.44 14.52 -0.97
N GLU A 178 36.36 14.92 -1.66
CA GLU A 178 36.40 16.05 -2.60
C GLU A 178 36.63 17.39 -1.90
N GLY A 179 36.02 17.60 -0.71
CA GLY A 179 36.25 18.80 0.11
C GLY A 179 37.67 18.93 0.69
N ARG A 180 38.40 17.81 0.85
CA ARG A 180 39.80 17.83 1.32
C ARG A 180 40.82 18.12 0.21
N ASN A 181 40.49 17.81 -1.05
CA ASN A 181 41.40 18.06 -2.18
C ASN A 181 41.43 19.53 -2.65
N HIS A 182 40.54 20.39 -2.15
CA HIS A 182 40.47 21.81 -2.51
C HIS A 182 41.22 22.76 -1.55
N ASN A 183 41.91 22.26 -0.52
CA ASN A 183 42.51 23.12 0.52
C ASN A 183 44.03 22.99 0.68
N SER A 184 44.74 22.69 -0.40
CA SER A 184 46.22 22.70 -0.43
C SER A 184 46.74 23.59 -1.56
N ASN A 185 46.64 24.91 -1.39
CA ASN A 185 47.56 25.87 -2.01
C ASN A 185 47.39 27.25 -1.36
N THR A 186 48.20 27.53 -0.34
CA THR A 186 48.60 28.91 -0.03
C THR A 186 49.93 28.87 0.71
N GLU A 187 51.00 29.20 -0.02
CA GLU A 187 52.37 29.33 0.46
C GLU A 187 52.50 30.48 1.48
N PRO A 188 53.45 30.43 2.44
CA PRO A 188 53.79 31.57 3.27
C PRO A 188 54.91 32.35 2.60
N GLY A 189 54.58 33.48 1.97
CA GLY A 189 55.57 34.46 1.53
C GLY A 189 55.31 35.80 2.19
N TYR A 190 56.14 36.21 3.15
CA TYR A 190 56.44 37.63 3.33
C TYR A 190 57.86 37.83 3.87
N ASP A 191 58.66 38.41 2.98
CA ASP A 191 60.00 38.90 3.15
C ASP A 191 60.10 40.01 4.22
N SER A 192 61.24 39.99 4.89
CA SER A 192 61.83 41.09 5.64
C SER A 192 62.10 42.31 4.77
N VAL A 193 61.81 43.54 5.24
CA VAL A 193 62.78 44.65 5.16
C VAL A 193 62.53 45.69 6.26
N ARG A 194 63.64 46.20 6.81
CA ARG A 194 63.79 47.49 7.48
C ARG A 194 63.79 48.64 6.48
#